data_AF-A0A969XMB4-F1
#
_entry.id   AF-A0A969XMB4-F1
#
_cell.length_a   1.000
_cell.length_b   1.000
_cell.length_c   1.000
_cell.angle_alpha   90.00
_cell.angle_beta   90.00
_cell.angle_gamma   90.00
#
_symmetry.space_group_name_H-M   'P 1'
#
loop_
_entity.id
_entity.type
_entity.pdbx_description
1 polymer ?
#
loop_
_entity_poly.entity_id
_entity_poly.type
_entity_poly.pdbx_seq_one_letter_code
_entity_poly.pdbx_strand_id
1 'polypeptide(L)'
;VDEPPSRMAAWHLVGGLDLLEPGERTGDEPDDGYPVVLTDWIARDGLKCLKVKLRGNDAAWDYRRLVRVGEIGAAGEIGAAGEVDWLTADFNCTVTDPAYVNAILDRLRDERPRLYGMILYVEQPFPYELEEHRIDVHSVSARKPLFMDESAHDWRLVRLGRQLGWTGVALKTCKTQTGALLSLCWAKAHGMTLMVQDLTNPMLAQIPHVLLAAHAGTIQGVETNAMQFYPDASLPEERVHPGLYRRRDGQVDLSTLRGPGFGYRIEEIERELPEPVVAI
;
A
#
# COMPACT_ATOMS: atom_id res chain seq x y z
N VAL A 1 -4.78 -22.91 -14.26
CA VAL A 1 -4.23 -21.88 -13.34
C VAL A 1 -3.30 -21.08 -14.21
N ASP A 2 -3.63 -19.83 -14.48
CA ASP A 2 -2.77 -18.99 -15.29
C ASP A 2 -1.44 -18.79 -14.57
N GLU A 3 -0.36 -18.62 -15.33
CA GLU A 3 0.93 -18.31 -14.73
C GLU A 3 0.84 -16.97 -13.98
N PRO A 4 1.39 -16.88 -12.75
CA PRO A 4 1.39 -15.64 -11.99
C PRO A 4 2.17 -14.55 -12.76
N PRO A 5 1.76 -13.27 -12.65
CA PRO A 5 2.46 -12.19 -13.34
C PRO A 5 3.89 -12.04 -12.82
N SER A 6 4.83 -11.82 -13.73
CA SER A 6 6.23 -11.51 -13.37
C SER A 6 6.47 -10.04 -13.07
N ARG A 7 5.50 -9.16 -13.35
CA ARG A 7 5.55 -7.72 -13.06
C ARG A 7 4.24 -7.25 -12.47
N MET A 8 4.31 -6.35 -11.50
CA MET A 8 3.15 -5.83 -10.80
C MET A 8 3.31 -4.35 -10.51
N ALA A 9 2.22 -3.59 -10.59
CA ALA A 9 2.18 -2.21 -10.11
C ALA A 9 2.58 -2.16 -8.63
N ALA A 10 3.34 -1.14 -8.27
CA ALA A 10 3.79 -0.88 -6.92
C ALA A 10 3.06 0.36 -6.37
N TRP A 11 2.45 0.22 -5.19
CA TRP A 11 1.89 1.36 -4.48
C TRP A 11 2.98 2.09 -3.72
N HIS A 12 2.97 3.41 -3.83
CA HIS A 12 3.83 4.32 -3.09
C HIS A 12 3.04 5.03 -1.99
N LEU A 13 3.58 5.05 -0.78
CA LEU A 13 2.94 5.70 0.36
C LEU A 13 3.18 7.20 0.32
N VAL A 14 2.12 7.99 0.49
CA VAL A 14 2.19 9.43 0.70
C VAL A 14 1.75 9.72 2.13
N GLY A 15 2.70 9.77 3.04
CA GLY A 15 2.53 10.04 4.47
C GLY A 15 1.96 11.42 4.74
N GLY A 16 1.39 11.64 5.93
CA GLY A 16 0.79 12.94 6.28
C GLY A 16 1.80 14.08 6.50
N LEU A 17 3.09 13.74 6.66
CA LEU A 17 4.20 14.69 6.81
C LEU A 17 5.07 14.77 5.55
N ASP A 18 4.77 13.95 4.54
CA ASP A 18 5.57 13.92 3.32
C ASP A 18 5.34 15.22 2.54
N LEU A 19 6.44 15.81 2.11
CA LEU A 19 6.43 16.97 1.25
C LEU A 19 5.94 16.57 -0.14
N LEU A 20 5.05 17.37 -0.72
CA LEU A 20 4.47 17.08 -2.02
C LEU A 20 5.28 17.70 -3.15
N GLU A 21 5.75 18.93 -2.94
CA GLU A 21 6.34 19.75 -3.98
C GLU A 21 7.57 20.50 -3.49
N PRO A 22 8.47 20.95 -4.40
CA PRO A 22 9.69 21.63 -4.02
C PRO A 22 9.49 22.89 -3.15
N GLY A 23 8.37 23.58 -3.31
CA GLY A 23 8.04 24.77 -2.53
C GLY A 23 7.74 24.51 -1.05
N GLU A 24 7.55 23.25 -0.64
CA GLU A 24 7.33 22.86 0.75
C GLU A 24 8.64 22.58 1.51
N ARG A 25 9.78 22.55 0.81
CA ARG A 25 11.10 22.28 1.42
C ARG A 25 11.50 23.39 2.39
N THR A 26 12.05 23.02 3.55
CA THR A 26 12.59 23.94 4.57
C THR A 26 14.10 24.07 4.50
N GLY A 27 14.79 23.09 3.91
CA GLY A 27 16.25 22.98 3.89
C GLY A 27 16.83 22.11 5.02
N ASP A 28 15.98 21.57 5.89
CA ASP A 28 16.40 20.63 6.97
C ASP A 28 16.30 19.16 6.54
N GLU A 29 15.88 18.89 5.29
CA GLU A 29 15.70 17.54 4.79
C GLU A 29 17.04 16.84 4.52
N PRO A 30 17.09 15.49 4.56
CA PRO A 30 18.30 14.74 4.25
C PRO A 30 18.81 15.01 2.83
N ASP A 31 20.13 15.08 2.69
CA ASP A 31 20.84 15.09 1.40
C ASP A 31 21.56 13.74 1.20
N ASP A 32 20.76 12.67 1.14
CA ASP A 32 21.22 11.27 1.02
C ASP A 32 21.06 10.71 -0.41
N GLY A 33 20.66 11.56 -1.37
CA GLY A 33 20.46 11.20 -2.77
C GLY A 33 19.09 10.57 -3.10
N TYR A 34 18.17 10.50 -2.14
CA TYR A 34 16.79 10.08 -2.38
C TYR A 34 15.84 11.28 -2.57
N PRO A 35 14.74 11.11 -3.34
CA PRO A 35 13.74 12.16 -3.47
C PRO A 35 13.14 12.52 -2.11
N VAL A 36 12.93 13.82 -1.91
CA VAL A 36 12.32 14.36 -0.68
C VAL A 36 10.84 14.65 -0.89
N VAL A 37 10.45 15.07 -2.10
CA VAL A 37 9.09 15.50 -2.41
C VAL A 37 8.40 14.53 -3.38
N LEU A 38 7.07 14.42 -3.30
CA LEU A 38 6.28 13.50 -4.14
C LEU A 38 6.53 13.68 -5.64
N THR A 39 6.66 14.92 -6.14
CA THR A 39 6.94 15.16 -7.57
C THR A 39 8.24 14.49 -8.02
N ASP A 40 9.27 14.50 -7.17
CA ASP A 40 10.56 13.90 -7.49
C ASP A 40 10.47 12.37 -7.47
N TRP A 41 9.68 11.81 -6.54
CA TRP A 41 9.39 10.37 -6.51
C TRP A 41 8.62 9.89 -7.74
N ILE A 42 7.59 10.63 -8.18
CA ILE A 42 6.84 10.32 -9.40
C ILE A 42 7.78 10.29 -10.60
N ALA A 43 8.62 11.32 -10.74
CA ALA A 43 9.58 11.42 -11.85
C ALA A 43 10.62 10.29 -11.85
N ARG A 44 11.19 9.97 -10.68
CA ARG A 44 12.26 8.98 -10.54
C ARG A 44 11.77 7.55 -10.72
N ASP A 45 10.68 7.18 -10.03
CA ASP A 45 10.23 5.78 -9.93
C ASP A 45 9.11 5.45 -10.95
N GLY A 46 8.58 6.45 -11.66
CA GLY A 46 7.52 6.26 -12.64
C GLY A 46 6.16 5.93 -12.02
N LEU A 47 5.89 6.46 -10.82
CA LEU A 47 4.78 6.02 -9.96
C LEU A 47 3.42 6.03 -10.66
N LYS A 48 2.64 4.95 -10.45
CA LYS A 48 1.30 4.77 -11.03
C LYS A 48 0.18 4.62 -10.01
N CYS A 49 0.51 4.31 -8.77
CA CYS A 49 -0.46 4.08 -7.69
C CYS A 49 0.04 4.75 -6.41
N LEU A 50 -0.78 5.63 -5.83
CA LEU A 50 -0.42 6.37 -4.60
C LEU A 50 -1.39 6.05 -3.46
N LYS A 51 -0.86 5.75 -2.29
CA LYS A 51 -1.64 5.56 -1.06
C LYS A 51 -1.56 6.80 -0.19
N VAL A 52 -2.67 7.53 -0.06
CA VAL A 52 -2.70 8.80 0.67
C VAL A 52 -3.08 8.56 2.12
N LYS A 53 -2.14 8.80 3.04
CA LYS A 53 -2.39 8.79 4.48
C LYS A 53 -3.12 10.06 4.92
N LEU A 54 -4.18 9.87 5.69
CA LEU A 54 -5.10 10.90 6.17
C LEU A 54 -5.16 10.90 7.70
N ARG A 55 -5.62 12.01 8.29
CA ARG A 55 -5.70 12.16 9.75
C ARG A 55 -6.94 11.49 10.34
N GLY A 56 -8.06 11.54 9.63
CA GLY A 56 -9.37 11.03 10.08
C GLY A 56 -10.04 11.85 11.18
N ASN A 57 -9.44 12.97 11.60
CA ASN A 57 -9.99 13.88 12.61
C ASN A 57 -10.03 15.35 12.18
N ASP A 58 -9.59 15.67 10.97
CA ASP A 58 -9.59 17.03 10.39
C ASP A 58 -10.04 16.96 8.93
N ALA A 59 -11.36 17.06 8.71
CA ALA A 59 -11.95 16.84 7.39
C ALA A 59 -11.47 17.85 6.35
N ALA A 60 -11.14 19.08 6.79
CA ALA A 60 -10.64 20.11 5.91
C ALA A 60 -9.21 19.80 5.46
N TRP A 61 -8.36 19.33 6.38
CA TRP A 61 -7.01 18.87 6.04
C TRP A 61 -7.05 17.62 5.15
N ASP A 62 -7.87 16.61 5.49
CA ASP A 62 -7.97 15.35 4.73
C ASP A 62 -8.43 15.59 3.29
N TYR A 63 -9.46 16.43 3.10
CA TYR A 63 -9.93 16.80 1.78
C TYR A 63 -8.86 17.54 0.97
N ARG A 64 -8.17 18.52 1.57
CA ARG A 64 -7.08 19.24 0.89
C ARG A 64 -5.93 18.30 0.52
N ARG A 65 -5.57 17.35 1.39
CA ARG A 65 -4.51 16.39 1.14
C ARG A 65 -4.85 15.48 -0.05
N LEU A 66 -6.05 14.89 -0.07
CA LEU A 66 -6.52 14.08 -1.20
C LEU A 66 -6.53 14.86 -2.51
N VAL A 67 -7.07 16.09 -2.49
CA VAL A 67 -7.12 16.94 -3.69
C VAL A 67 -5.72 17.27 -4.19
N ARG A 68 -4.80 17.71 -3.32
CA ARG A 68 -3.45 18.10 -3.75
C ARG A 68 -2.66 16.93 -4.31
N VAL A 69 -2.66 15.78 -3.63
CA VAL A 69 -1.99 14.57 -4.12
C VAL A 69 -2.60 14.10 -5.43
N GLY A 70 -3.93 14.13 -5.54
CA GLY A 70 -4.62 13.75 -6.77
C GLY A 70 -4.33 14.68 -7.95
N GLU A 71 -4.26 16.00 -7.73
CA GLU A 71 -3.89 16.97 -8.76
C GLU A 71 -2.45 16.77 -9.25
N ILE A 72 -1.50 16.53 -8.34
CA ILE A 72 -0.11 16.21 -8.70
C ILE A 72 -0.06 14.94 -9.55
N GLY A 73 -0.74 13.87 -9.13
CA GLY A 73 -0.79 12.62 -9.88
C GLY A 73 -1.47 12.74 -11.25
N ALA A 74 -2.52 13.56 -11.34
CA ALA A 74 -3.32 13.75 -12.55
C ALA A 74 -2.72 14.75 -13.56
N ALA A 75 -1.71 15.53 -13.15
CA ALA A 75 -1.08 16.52 -14.03
C ALA A 75 -0.34 15.85 -15.20
N GLY A 76 0.22 14.65 -15.01
CA GLY A 76 0.87 13.86 -16.08
C GLY A 76 2.14 14.46 -16.68
N GLU A 77 2.56 15.64 -16.21
CA GLU A 77 3.72 16.40 -16.72
C GLU A 77 5.02 16.08 -15.97
N ILE A 78 4.98 15.21 -14.96
CA ILE A 78 6.11 14.94 -14.06
C ILE A 78 6.92 13.75 -14.59
N GLY A 79 7.95 14.05 -15.38
CA GLY A 79 8.92 13.07 -15.88
C GLY A 79 8.35 12.10 -16.92
N ALA A 80 9.02 10.95 -17.11
CA ALA A 80 8.59 9.91 -18.05
C ALA A 80 7.40 9.07 -17.53
N ALA A 81 6.99 9.31 -16.28
CA ALA A 81 5.92 8.56 -15.62
C ALA A 81 4.57 8.72 -16.33
N GLY A 82 4.26 9.91 -16.85
CA GLY A 82 2.89 10.26 -17.23
C GLY A 82 1.98 10.35 -16.01
N GLU A 83 0.67 10.18 -16.20
CA GLU A 83 -0.31 10.28 -15.12
C GLU A 83 -0.24 9.09 -14.14
N VAL A 84 -0.56 9.36 -12.87
CA VAL A 84 -0.89 8.34 -11.86
C VAL A 84 -2.29 7.80 -12.18
N ASP A 85 -2.45 6.49 -12.16
CA ASP A 85 -3.72 5.84 -12.50
C ASP A 85 -4.67 5.80 -11.29
N TRP A 86 -4.13 5.48 -10.10
CA TRP A 86 -4.94 5.17 -8.92
C TRP A 86 -4.45 5.81 -7.64
N LEU A 87 -5.41 6.16 -6.79
CA LEU A 87 -5.23 6.66 -5.43
C LEU A 87 -5.94 5.73 -4.44
N THR A 88 -5.47 5.69 -3.20
CA THR A 88 -6.26 5.21 -2.06
C THR A 88 -6.31 6.24 -0.96
N ALA A 89 -7.34 6.13 -0.11
CA ALA A 89 -7.54 7.01 1.05
C ALA A 89 -7.49 6.16 2.32
N ASP A 90 -6.51 6.41 3.18
CA ASP A 90 -6.26 5.66 4.41
C ASP A 90 -6.33 6.61 5.61
N PHE A 91 -7.35 6.45 6.47
CA PHE A 91 -7.65 7.40 7.55
C PHE A 91 -7.07 7.01 8.93
N ASN A 92 -6.07 6.12 8.98
CA ASN A 92 -5.30 5.82 10.20
C ASN A 92 -6.17 5.41 11.42
N CYS A 93 -7.26 4.69 11.21
CA CYS A 93 -8.12 4.14 12.29
C CYS A 93 -8.76 5.15 13.26
N THR A 94 -8.75 6.47 12.98
CA THR A 94 -9.19 7.48 13.97
C THR A 94 -10.67 7.89 13.84
N VAL A 95 -11.32 7.53 12.73
CA VAL A 95 -12.71 7.94 12.45
C VAL A 95 -13.67 7.10 13.28
N THR A 96 -14.66 7.73 13.92
CA THR A 96 -15.68 7.02 14.72
C THR A 96 -17.07 7.04 14.10
N ASP A 97 -17.31 7.88 13.09
CA ASP A 97 -18.60 8.03 12.41
C ASP A 97 -18.42 7.90 10.88
N PRO A 98 -19.10 6.94 10.22
CA PRO A 98 -19.12 6.80 8.76
C PRO A 98 -19.48 8.09 8.00
N ALA A 99 -20.26 8.99 8.60
CA ALA A 99 -20.62 10.27 7.99
C ALA A 99 -19.39 11.11 7.64
N TYR A 100 -18.30 11.00 8.41
CA TYR A 100 -17.04 11.69 8.14
C TYR A 100 -16.46 11.31 6.77
N VAL A 101 -16.31 9.99 6.53
CA VAL A 101 -15.76 9.46 5.28
C VAL A 101 -16.72 9.74 4.12
N ASN A 102 -18.02 9.55 4.36
CA ASN A 102 -19.07 9.80 3.36
C ASN A 102 -19.04 11.24 2.86
N ALA A 103 -18.93 12.22 3.76
CA ALA A 103 -18.89 13.63 3.40
C ALA A 103 -17.68 13.98 2.52
N ILE A 104 -16.51 13.43 2.81
CA ILE A 104 -15.30 13.64 2.00
C ILE A 104 -15.46 13.01 0.61
N LEU A 105 -15.95 11.77 0.54
CA LEU A 105 -16.17 11.07 -0.72
C LEU A 105 -17.25 11.73 -1.59
N ASP A 106 -18.37 12.13 -1.00
CA ASP A 106 -19.45 12.83 -1.71
C ASP A 106 -18.97 14.18 -2.25
N ARG A 107 -18.22 14.93 -1.44
CA ARG A 107 -17.64 16.20 -1.87
C ARG A 107 -16.65 16.00 -3.02
N LEU A 108 -15.78 14.98 -2.96
CA LEU A 108 -14.90 14.66 -4.08
C LEU A 108 -15.68 14.27 -5.34
N ARG A 109 -16.74 13.47 -5.21
CA ARG A 109 -17.61 13.10 -6.35
C ARG A 109 -18.18 14.36 -7.02
N ASP A 110 -18.68 15.29 -6.23
CA ASP A 110 -19.41 16.45 -6.72
C ASP A 110 -18.48 17.57 -7.23
N GLU A 111 -17.37 17.84 -6.53
CA GLU A 111 -16.45 18.92 -6.86
C GLU A 111 -15.26 18.50 -7.73
N ARG A 112 -14.84 17.22 -7.66
CA ARG A 112 -13.61 16.67 -8.27
C ARG A 112 -13.83 15.25 -8.83
N PRO A 113 -14.78 15.04 -9.76
CA PRO A 113 -15.22 13.70 -10.18
C PRO A 113 -14.09 12.82 -10.75
N ARG A 114 -13.09 13.42 -11.41
CA ARG A 114 -11.88 12.69 -11.86
C ARG A 114 -11.11 12.09 -10.68
N LEU A 115 -10.84 12.89 -9.64
CA LEU A 115 -10.12 12.43 -8.45
C LEU A 115 -10.93 11.40 -7.66
N TYR A 116 -12.25 11.60 -7.56
CA TYR A 116 -13.13 10.58 -7.02
C TYR A 116 -13.03 9.27 -7.81
N GLY A 117 -12.99 9.35 -9.15
CA GLY A 117 -12.77 8.20 -10.03
C GLY A 117 -11.44 7.49 -9.76
N MET A 118 -10.36 8.24 -9.55
CA MET A 118 -9.02 7.72 -9.24
C MET A 118 -8.93 7.02 -7.88
N ILE A 119 -9.79 7.33 -6.90
CA ILE A 119 -9.81 6.61 -5.62
C ILE A 119 -10.29 5.18 -5.88
N LEU A 120 -9.37 4.22 -5.84
CA LEU A 120 -9.65 2.82 -6.08
C LEU A 120 -10.38 2.18 -4.91
N TYR A 121 -9.93 2.47 -3.68
CA TYR A 121 -10.55 2.01 -2.45
C TYR A 121 -10.23 2.93 -1.26
N VAL A 122 -11.03 2.80 -0.20
CA VAL A 122 -10.80 3.40 1.12
C VAL A 122 -10.27 2.34 2.07
N GLU A 123 -9.29 2.69 2.87
CA GLU A 123 -8.59 1.80 3.80
C GLU A 123 -8.84 2.20 5.25
N GLN A 124 -9.16 1.19 6.07
CA GLN A 124 -9.27 1.20 7.52
C GLN A 124 -9.43 2.61 8.17
N PRO A 125 -10.61 3.24 8.00
CA PRO A 125 -10.82 4.53 8.65
C PRO A 125 -11.17 4.41 10.12
N PHE A 126 -11.74 3.28 10.53
CA PHE A 126 -12.30 3.04 11.86
C PHE A 126 -11.33 2.30 12.80
N PRO A 127 -11.54 2.36 14.13
CA PRO A 127 -10.72 1.66 15.13
C PRO A 127 -10.50 0.18 14.81
N TYR A 128 -9.34 -0.34 15.22
CA TYR A 128 -8.94 -1.69 14.83
C TYR A 128 -9.76 -2.77 15.56
N GLU A 129 -10.17 -2.52 16.80
CA GLU A 129 -10.90 -3.42 17.70
C GLU A 129 -12.36 -3.62 17.24
N LEU A 130 -12.52 -4.33 16.13
CA LEU A 130 -13.80 -4.51 15.43
C LEU A 130 -14.89 -5.15 16.31
N GLU A 131 -14.51 -6.01 17.26
CA GLU A 131 -15.46 -6.66 18.16
C GLU A 131 -16.09 -5.68 19.14
N GLU A 132 -15.34 -4.65 19.55
CA GLU A 132 -15.78 -3.55 20.42
C GLU A 132 -16.52 -2.47 19.60
N HIS A 133 -15.96 -2.12 18.43
CA HIS A 133 -16.46 -1.06 17.56
C HIS A 133 -17.19 -1.62 16.33
N ARG A 134 -18.39 -2.16 16.55
CA ARG A 134 -19.24 -2.75 15.49
C ARG A 134 -20.00 -1.70 14.67
N ILE A 135 -19.27 -0.80 14.05
CA ILE A 135 -19.81 0.29 13.23
C ILE A 135 -20.39 -0.29 11.93
N ASP A 136 -21.61 0.11 11.56
CA ASP A 136 -22.17 -0.18 10.24
C ASP A 136 -21.52 0.72 9.19
N VAL A 137 -20.77 0.12 8.27
CA VAL A 137 -19.99 0.81 7.24
C VAL A 137 -20.55 0.63 5.84
N HIS A 138 -21.76 0.08 5.68
CA HIS A 138 -22.37 -0.13 4.36
C HIS A 138 -22.51 1.18 3.58
N SER A 139 -22.76 2.30 4.28
CA SER A 139 -22.84 3.61 3.65
C SER A 139 -21.53 4.04 2.98
N VAL A 140 -20.38 3.69 3.55
CA VAL A 140 -19.06 3.95 2.95
C VAL A 140 -18.84 3.03 1.76
N SER A 141 -19.10 1.73 1.94
CA SER A 141 -18.93 0.71 0.90
C SER A 141 -19.83 0.91 -0.32
N ALA A 142 -20.98 1.57 -0.15
CA ALA A 142 -21.85 1.98 -1.26
C ALA A 142 -21.22 3.05 -2.16
N ARG A 143 -20.21 3.78 -1.67
CA ARG A 143 -19.47 4.81 -2.43
C ARG A 143 -18.21 4.24 -3.05
N LYS A 144 -17.39 3.55 -2.27
CA LYS A 144 -16.11 2.97 -2.70
C LYS A 144 -15.84 1.66 -1.97
N PRO A 145 -15.12 0.71 -2.59
CA PRO A 145 -14.65 -0.47 -1.88
C PRO A 145 -13.94 -0.06 -0.58
N LEU A 146 -14.25 -0.75 0.52
CA LEU A 146 -13.72 -0.47 1.85
C LEU A 146 -12.92 -1.67 2.35
N PHE A 147 -11.65 -1.44 2.64
CA PHE A 147 -10.66 -2.47 2.95
C PHE A 147 -10.30 -2.47 4.42
N MET A 148 -10.44 -3.64 5.05
CA MET A 148 -9.93 -3.90 6.40
C MET A 148 -8.41 -4.07 6.35
N ASP A 149 -7.68 -3.41 7.24
CA ASP A 149 -6.25 -3.62 7.45
C ASP A 149 -5.95 -4.02 8.90
N GLU A 150 -5.82 -3.08 9.82
CA GLU A 150 -5.44 -3.35 11.21
C GLU A 150 -6.43 -4.32 11.89
N SER A 151 -7.71 -4.26 11.52
CA SER A 151 -8.75 -5.20 11.97
C SER A 151 -8.66 -6.62 11.37
N ALA A 152 -7.86 -6.84 10.32
CA ALA A 152 -7.83 -8.08 9.53
C ALA A 152 -6.66 -9.04 9.88
N HIS A 153 -6.48 -9.36 11.16
CA HIS A 153 -5.43 -10.28 11.61
C HIS A 153 -5.89 -11.75 11.79
N ASP A 154 -7.20 -12.02 11.82
CA ASP A 154 -7.82 -13.36 11.79
C ASP A 154 -8.96 -13.38 10.77
N TRP A 155 -9.09 -14.45 9.98
CA TRP A 155 -10.20 -14.64 9.05
C TRP A 155 -11.58 -14.58 9.73
N ARG A 156 -11.66 -14.89 11.03
CA ARG A 156 -12.90 -14.74 11.81
C ARG A 156 -13.31 -13.28 11.96
N LEU A 157 -12.35 -12.38 12.10
CA LEU A 157 -12.60 -10.93 12.12
C LEU A 157 -12.95 -10.41 10.73
N VAL A 158 -12.32 -10.94 9.68
CA VAL A 158 -12.74 -10.66 8.29
C VAL A 158 -14.21 -11.04 8.08
N ARG A 159 -14.65 -12.19 8.63
CA ARG A 159 -16.07 -12.58 8.60
C ARG A 159 -16.97 -11.58 9.31
N LEU A 160 -16.58 -11.10 10.48
CA LEU A 160 -17.33 -10.07 11.20
C LEU A 160 -17.37 -8.75 10.41
N GLY A 161 -16.25 -8.31 9.86
CA GLY A 161 -16.18 -7.09 9.05
C GLY A 161 -17.08 -7.16 7.84
N ARG A 162 -17.12 -8.30 7.14
CA ARG A 162 -18.06 -8.48 6.03
C ARG A 162 -19.53 -8.31 6.44
N GLN A 163 -19.91 -8.71 7.66
CA GLN A 163 -21.28 -8.50 8.17
C GLN A 163 -21.58 -7.03 8.47
N LEU A 164 -20.55 -6.24 8.79
CA LEU A 164 -20.65 -4.82 9.08
C LEU A 164 -20.59 -3.94 7.82
N GLY A 165 -20.33 -4.53 6.65
CA GLY A 165 -20.34 -3.85 5.35
C GLY A 165 -18.96 -3.67 4.72
N TRP A 166 -17.88 -4.18 5.32
CA TRP A 166 -16.56 -4.16 4.69
C TRP A 166 -16.52 -5.06 3.44
N THR A 167 -15.85 -4.63 2.38
CA THR A 167 -15.88 -5.31 1.07
C THR A 167 -14.53 -5.86 0.63
N GLY A 168 -13.43 -5.45 1.28
CA GLY A 168 -12.09 -5.88 0.96
C GLY A 168 -11.21 -6.14 2.17
N VAL A 169 -10.08 -6.79 1.94
CA VAL A 169 -9.11 -7.18 2.98
C VAL A 169 -7.69 -6.90 2.50
N ALA A 170 -6.92 -6.23 3.34
CA ALA A 170 -5.48 -6.12 3.22
C ALA A 170 -4.79 -7.35 3.82
N LEU A 171 -3.99 -8.04 3.02
CA LEU A 171 -3.22 -9.21 3.43
C LEU A 171 -1.77 -8.80 3.62
N LYS A 172 -1.16 -9.22 4.74
CA LYS A 172 0.23 -8.89 5.05
C LYS A 172 0.98 -10.12 5.53
N THR A 173 2.07 -10.47 4.88
CA THR A 173 2.89 -11.64 5.26
C THR A 173 3.61 -11.44 6.59
N CYS A 174 3.91 -10.18 6.96
CA CYS A 174 4.52 -9.80 8.23
C CYS A 174 3.60 -9.95 9.44
N LYS A 175 2.26 -9.99 9.25
CA LYS A 175 1.34 -10.42 10.32
C LYS A 175 1.56 -11.90 10.56
N THR A 176 1.25 -12.73 9.56
CA THR A 176 1.75 -14.10 9.38
C THR A 176 1.43 -14.58 7.96
N GLN A 177 2.27 -15.44 7.37
CA GLN A 177 1.96 -16.10 6.09
C GLN A 177 0.67 -16.94 6.17
N THR A 178 0.52 -17.75 7.23
CA THR A 178 -0.63 -18.63 7.41
C THR A 178 -1.92 -17.84 7.58
N GLY A 179 -1.91 -16.78 8.39
CA GLY A 179 -3.08 -15.90 8.57
C GLY A 179 -3.48 -15.23 7.26
N ALA A 180 -2.51 -14.74 6.49
CA ALA A 180 -2.77 -14.17 5.17
C ALA A 180 -3.43 -15.17 4.21
N LEU A 181 -2.96 -16.42 4.17
CA LEU A 181 -3.56 -17.47 3.33
C LEU A 181 -4.97 -17.86 3.78
N LEU A 182 -5.23 -17.98 5.09
CA LEU A 182 -6.56 -18.27 5.61
C LEU A 182 -7.55 -17.15 5.29
N SER A 183 -7.15 -15.90 5.50
CA SER A 183 -7.95 -14.72 5.15
C SER A 183 -8.19 -14.63 3.63
N LEU A 184 -7.18 -14.91 2.81
CA LEU A 184 -7.28 -14.99 1.35
C LEU A 184 -8.35 -16.00 0.90
N CYS A 185 -8.26 -17.24 1.40
CA CYS A 185 -9.19 -18.30 1.04
C CYS A 185 -10.62 -17.93 1.44
N TRP A 186 -10.80 -17.44 2.66
CA TRP A 186 -12.11 -17.05 3.16
C TRP A 186 -12.69 -15.87 2.37
N ALA A 187 -11.93 -14.80 2.17
CA ALA A 187 -12.34 -13.60 1.45
C ALA A 187 -12.75 -13.92 0.00
N LYS A 188 -11.94 -14.70 -0.73
CA LYS A 188 -12.27 -15.15 -2.10
C LYS A 188 -13.57 -15.94 -2.15
N ALA A 189 -13.75 -16.89 -1.24
CA ALA A 189 -14.97 -17.70 -1.18
C ALA A 189 -16.24 -16.87 -0.92
N HIS A 190 -16.09 -15.66 -0.37
CA HIS A 190 -17.20 -14.76 -0.02
C HIS A 190 -17.27 -13.49 -0.88
N GLY A 191 -16.53 -13.46 -2.01
CA GLY A 191 -16.56 -12.39 -2.99
C GLY A 191 -15.93 -11.07 -2.53
N MET A 192 -15.04 -11.10 -1.54
CA MET A 192 -14.32 -9.91 -1.09
C MET A 192 -13.05 -9.68 -1.94
N THR A 193 -12.74 -8.41 -2.18
CA THR A 193 -11.53 -8.02 -2.90
C THR A 193 -10.30 -8.08 -2.00
N LEU A 194 -9.14 -8.36 -2.58
CA LEU A 194 -7.88 -8.49 -1.85
C LEU A 194 -6.90 -7.41 -2.27
N MET A 195 -6.12 -6.92 -1.32
CA MET A 195 -4.96 -6.07 -1.56
C MET A 195 -3.80 -6.61 -0.73
N VAL A 196 -2.64 -6.81 -1.32
CA VAL A 196 -1.46 -7.29 -0.59
C VAL A 196 -0.61 -6.09 -0.19
N GLN A 197 -0.41 -5.92 1.11
CA GLN A 197 0.23 -4.74 1.70
C GLN A 197 1.37 -5.08 2.64
N ASP A 198 2.35 -4.20 2.75
CA ASP A 198 3.47 -4.39 3.66
C ASP A 198 3.31 -3.56 4.96
N LEU A 199 4.29 -3.67 5.84
CA LEU A 199 4.53 -2.75 6.95
C LEU A 199 5.98 -2.28 6.87
N THR A 200 6.42 -1.91 5.67
CA THR A 200 7.78 -1.41 5.40
C THR A 200 8.86 -2.43 5.79
N ASN A 201 8.67 -3.71 5.47
CA ASN A 201 9.65 -4.76 5.81
C ASN A 201 10.71 -4.88 4.71
N PRO A 202 12.00 -4.62 4.99
CA PRO A 202 13.08 -4.71 4.01
C PRO A 202 13.60 -6.15 3.84
N MET A 203 14.66 -6.32 3.06
CA MET A 203 15.43 -7.55 2.91
C MET A 203 14.55 -8.71 2.42
N LEU A 204 14.73 -9.92 2.97
CA LEU A 204 14.04 -11.14 2.54
C LEU A 204 12.51 -11.07 2.68
N ALA A 205 11.95 -10.15 3.48
CA ALA A 205 10.50 -10.05 3.70
C ALA A 205 9.72 -9.64 2.44
N GLN A 206 10.36 -8.92 1.52
CA GLN A 206 9.78 -8.50 0.23
C GLN A 206 9.38 -9.71 -0.64
N ILE A 207 10.14 -10.81 -0.57
CA ILE A 207 10.00 -11.96 -1.47
C ILE A 207 8.69 -12.75 -1.23
N PRO A 208 8.38 -13.23 -0.01
CA PRO A 208 7.09 -13.90 0.23
C PRO A 208 5.91 -12.94 0.07
N HIS A 209 6.12 -11.64 0.30
CA HIS A 209 5.11 -10.59 0.16
C HIS A 209 4.64 -10.43 -1.30
N VAL A 210 5.56 -10.20 -2.23
CA VAL A 210 5.24 -10.07 -3.66
C VAL A 210 4.79 -11.40 -4.28
N LEU A 211 5.28 -12.55 -3.80
CA LEU A 211 4.75 -13.85 -4.20
C LEU A 211 3.30 -14.05 -3.75
N LEU A 212 2.96 -13.66 -2.52
CA LEU A 212 1.56 -13.66 -2.08
C LEU A 212 0.73 -12.78 -3.02
N ALA A 213 1.19 -11.58 -3.35
CA ALA A 213 0.50 -10.67 -4.28
C ALA A 213 0.24 -11.33 -5.65
N ALA A 214 1.28 -11.91 -6.26
CA ALA A 214 1.21 -12.54 -7.58
C ALA A 214 0.21 -13.71 -7.63
N HIS A 215 0.05 -14.44 -6.53
CA HIS A 215 -0.88 -15.58 -6.44
C HIS A 215 -2.26 -15.22 -5.83
N ALA A 216 -2.37 -14.09 -5.14
CA ALA A 216 -3.59 -13.69 -4.45
C ALA A 216 -4.66 -13.15 -5.39
N GLY A 217 -4.32 -12.66 -6.58
CA GLY A 217 -5.27 -11.87 -7.38
C GLY A 217 -5.58 -10.54 -6.67
N THR A 218 -4.53 -9.93 -6.12
CA THR A 218 -4.57 -8.60 -5.50
C THR A 218 -5.05 -7.55 -6.50
N ILE A 219 -5.82 -6.56 -6.03
CA ILE A 219 -6.28 -5.46 -6.87
C ILE A 219 -5.11 -4.51 -7.15
N GLN A 220 -4.86 -4.25 -8.43
CA GLN A 220 -3.91 -3.24 -8.89
C GLN A 220 -2.51 -3.33 -8.24
N GLY A 221 -1.94 -4.53 -8.17
CA GLY A 221 -0.55 -4.72 -7.74
C GLY A 221 -0.35 -4.84 -6.23
N VAL A 222 0.75 -4.32 -5.72
CA VAL A 222 1.25 -4.60 -4.35
C VAL A 222 1.79 -3.33 -3.70
N GLU A 223 1.55 -3.15 -2.40
CA GLU A 223 2.19 -2.08 -1.63
C GLU A 223 3.58 -2.50 -1.16
N THR A 224 4.59 -1.66 -1.41
CA THR A 224 5.98 -1.95 -1.07
C THR A 224 6.70 -0.65 -0.70
N ASN A 225 6.92 -0.47 0.61
CA ASN A 225 7.32 0.78 1.22
C ASN A 225 8.80 0.80 1.61
N ALA A 226 9.44 -0.36 1.78
CA ALA A 226 10.84 -0.43 2.22
C ALA A 226 11.81 0.35 1.32
N MET A 227 11.54 0.40 0.01
CA MET A 227 12.35 1.13 -0.97
C MET A 227 12.25 2.66 -0.83
N GLN A 228 11.25 3.15 -0.10
CA GLN A 228 11.04 4.55 0.21
C GLN A 228 11.69 4.91 1.55
N PHE A 229 11.49 4.08 2.59
CA PHE A 229 11.88 4.42 3.96
C PHE A 229 13.21 3.80 4.42
N TYR A 230 13.61 2.67 3.82
CA TYR A 230 14.85 1.94 4.12
C TYR A 230 15.55 1.50 2.82
N PRO A 231 15.79 2.42 1.86
CA PRO A 231 16.23 2.04 0.52
C PRO A 231 17.55 1.24 0.51
N ASP A 232 18.47 1.57 1.42
CA ASP A 232 19.78 0.91 1.51
C ASP A 232 19.75 -0.43 2.27
N ALA A 233 18.68 -0.69 3.04
CA ALA A 233 18.61 -1.88 3.89
C ALA A 233 18.61 -3.18 3.08
N SER A 234 18.20 -3.14 1.80
CA SER A 234 18.06 -4.30 0.93
C SER A 234 19.11 -4.37 -0.19
N LEU A 235 20.20 -3.60 -0.11
CA LEU A 235 21.23 -3.56 -1.18
C LEU A 235 21.81 -4.94 -1.54
N PRO A 236 22.10 -5.84 -0.58
CA PRO A 236 22.53 -7.21 -0.90
C PRO A 236 21.47 -7.98 -1.72
N GLU A 237 20.20 -7.93 -1.33
CA GLU A 237 19.13 -8.62 -2.04
C GLU A 237 18.84 -7.98 -3.40
N GLU A 238 18.98 -6.65 -3.53
CA GLU A 238 18.85 -5.92 -4.79
C GLU A 238 19.87 -6.39 -5.83
N ARG A 239 21.12 -6.72 -5.44
CA ARG A 239 22.13 -7.25 -6.37
C ARG A 239 21.67 -8.55 -7.05
N VAL A 240 20.91 -9.37 -6.33
CA VAL A 240 20.40 -10.67 -6.81
C VAL A 240 19.04 -10.52 -7.52
N HIS A 241 18.20 -9.61 -7.02
CA HIS A 241 16.82 -9.38 -7.45
C HIS A 241 16.53 -7.90 -7.76
N PRO A 242 17.23 -7.28 -8.73
CA PRO A 242 17.22 -5.82 -8.90
C PRO A 242 15.83 -5.23 -9.16
N GLY A 243 15.00 -5.94 -9.92
CA GLY A 243 13.63 -5.50 -10.22
C GLY A 243 12.66 -5.62 -9.04
N LEU A 244 13.01 -6.40 -8.01
CA LEU A 244 12.16 -6.61 -6.84
C LEU A 244 12.35 -5.50 -5.78
N TYR A 245 13.54 -4.91 -5.75
CA TYR A 245 14.01 -3.93 -4.77
C TYR A 245 14.21 -2.53 -5.36
N ARG A 246 13.98 -2.35 -6.67
CA ARG A 246 13.85 -1.01 -7.29
C ARG A 246 12.59 -0.90 -8.14
N ARG A 247 11.77 0.11 -7.88
CA ARG A 247 10.62 0.44 -8.73
C ARG A 247 11.11 1.01 -10.06
N ARG A 248 10.52 0.55 -11.15
CA ARG A 248 10.74 1.08 -12.50
C ARG A 248 9.41 1.14 -13.21
N ASP A 249 9.09 2.29 -13.79
CA ASP A 249 7.80 2.55 -14.44
C ASP A 249 6.61 2.20 -13.53
N GLY A 250 6.76 2.48 -12.22
CA GLY A 250 5.74 2.23 -11.21
C GLY A 250 5.52 0.75 -10.90
N GLN A 251 6.45 -0.13 -11.26
CA GLN A 251 6.32 -1.58 -11.10
C GLN A 251 7.51 -2.22 -10.36
N VAL A 252 7.25 -3.38 -9.76
CA VAL A 252 8.26 -4.35 -9.33
C VAL A 252 8.27 -5.57 -10.26
N ASP A 253 9.44 -6.18 -10.43
CA ASP A 253 9.68 -7.34 -11.31
C ASP A 253 10.19 -8.54 -10.48
N LEU A 254 9.40 -9.61 -10.50
CA LEU A 254 9.58 -10.85 -9.76
C LEU A 254 10.28 -11.92 -10.59
N SER A 255 10.65 -11.67 -11.85
CA SER A 255 11.19 -12.67 -12.80
C SER A 255 12.46 -13.38 -12.33
N THR A 256 13.17 -12.82 -11.35
CA THR A 256 14.37 -13.41 -10.75
C THR A 256 14.06 -14.47 -9.68
N LEU A 257 12.81 -14.55 -9.21
CA LEU A 257 12.33 -15.57 -8.27
C LEU A 257 12.02 -16.85 -9.05
N ARG A 258 12.79 -17.91 -8.79
CA ARG A 258 12.70 -19.17 -9.53
C ARG A 258 13.03 -20.37 -8.63
N GLY A 259 12.57 -21.53 -9.05
CA GLY A 259 12.82 -22.80 -8.35
C GLY A 259 11.85 -23.06 -7.19
N PRO A 260 12.16 -24.05 -6.34
CA PRO A 260 11.28 -24.45 -5.25
C PRO A 260 11.23 -23.42 -4.11
N GLY A 261 10.18 -23.51 -3.29
CA GLY A 261 9.98 -22.61 -2.15
C GLY A 261 9.64 -21.19 -2.59
N PHE A 262 10.24 -20.20 -1.94
CA PHE A 262 10.06 -18.77 -2.27
C PHE A 262 11.10 -18.23 -3.27
N GLY A 263 12.02 -19.06 -3.77
CA GLY A 263 13.01 -18.62 -4.75
C GLY A 263 13.99 -17.56 -4.23
N TYR A 264 14.30 -17.58 -2.93
CA TYR A 264 15.09 -16.55 -2.24
C TYR A 264 16.52 -16.38 -2.75
N ARG A 265 17.15 -17.43 -3.29
CA ARG A 265 18.57 -17.43 -3.71
C ARG A 265 19.53 -16.91 -2.63
N ILE A 266 19.32 -17.31 -1.37
CA ILE A 266 20.10 -16.86 -0.19
C ILE A 266 21.61 -17.07 -0.39
N GLU A 267 22.02 -18.17 -1.01
CA GLU A 267 23.43 -18.48 -1.29
C GLU A 267 24.11 -17.46 -2.23
N GLU A 268 23.33 -16.67 -2.98
CA GLU A 268 23.82 -15.63 -3.88
C GLU A 268 23.76 -14.22 -3.25
N ILE A 269 23.14 -14.09 -2.07
CA ILE A 269 22.99 -12.81 -1.35
C ILE A 269 24.18 -12.62 -0.41
N GLU A 270 25.12 -11.78 -0.82
CA GLU A 270 26.30 -11.41 -0.02
C GLU A 270 25.92 -10.42 1.10
N ARG A 271 25.35 -10.93 2.19
CA ARG A 271 25.03 -10.13 3.38
C ARG A 271 26.00 -10.44 4.52
N GLU A 272 26.81 -9.45 4.86
CA GLU A 272 27.62 -9.49 6.09
C GLU A 272 26.71 -9.28 7.31
N LEU A 273 26.69 -10.27 8.19
CA LEU A 273 25.98 -10.20 9.47
C LEU A 273 26.97 -9.73 10.55
N PRO A 274 26.51 -8.94 11.53
CA PRO A 274 27.35 -8.61 12.68
C PRO A 274 27.70 -9.89 13.44
N GLU A 275 28.78 -9.84 14.22
CA GLU A 275 29.12 -10.90 15.16
C GLU A 275 27.91 -11.28 16.01
N PRO A 276 27.62 -12.58 16.22
CA PRO A 276 26.48 -13.00 16.99
C PRO A 276 26.55 -12.43 18.40
N VAL A 277 25.49 -11.71 18.80
CA VAL A 277 25.38 -11.12 20.14
C VAL A 277 25.36 -12.20 21.23
N VAL A 278 24.97 -13.43 20.86
CA VAL A 278 25.01 -14.62 21.72
C VAL A 278 25.65 -15.75 20.93
N ALA A 279 26.84 -16.19 21.36
CA ALA A 279 27.41 -17.47 20.96
C ALA A 279 26.88 -18.54 21.92
N ILE A 280 26.37 -19.65 21.38
CA ILE A 280 25.92 -20.82 22.16
C ILE A 280 27.12 -21.75 22.38
#